data_AF-A0A851SEZ3-F1
#
_entry.id   AF-A0A851SEZ3-F1
#
_cell.length_a   1.000
_cell.length_b   1.000
_cell.length_c   1.000
_cell.angle_alpha   90.00
_cell.angle_beta   90.00
_cell.angle_gamma   90.00
#
_symmetry.space_group_name_H-M   'P 1'
#
loop_
_entity.id
_entity.type
_entity.pdbx_description
1 polymer ?
#
loop_
_entity_poly.entity_id
_entity_poly.type
_entity_poly.pdbx_seq_one_letter_code
_entity_poly.pdbx_strand_id
1 'polypeptide(L)' 'AALARLVTEAAAEAVTSGGRFALGLSGGSLVTLLARELPPALRAAPGADPSRWLLAFCDERLVPLEHPESTGGAYRVS' A
#
# COMPACT_ATOMS: atom_id res chain seq x y z
N ALA A 1 13.36 1.90 1.63
CA ALA A 1 13.09 1.27 2.93
C ALA A 1 12.32 2.19 3.90
N ALA A 2 12.62 3.50 3.95
CA ALA A 2 11.99 4.42 4.90
C ALA A 2 10.47 4.54 4.74
N LEU A 3 9.95 4.57 3.50
CA LEU A 3 8.51 4.63 3.24
C LEU A 3 7.78 3.39 3.76
N ALA A 4 8.27 2.20 3.43
CA ALA A 4 7.67 0.95 3.92
C ALA A 4 7.73 0.83 5.44
N ARG A 5 8.82 1.29 6.07
CA ARG A 5 8.93 1.35 7.53
C ARG A 5 7.88 2.29 8.13
N LEU A 6 7.75 3.50 7.59
CA LEU A 6 6.72 4.47 8.03
C LEU A 6 5.32 3.88 7.96
N VAL A 7 4.98 3.23 6.83
CA VAL A 7 3.66 2.62 6.63
C VAL A 7 3.42 1.49 7.64
N THR A 8 4.41 0.61 7.87
CA THR A 8 4.25 -0.52 8.78
C THR A 8 4.20 -0.13 10.25
N GLU A 9 4.93 0.92 10.65
CA GLU A 9 4.84 1.51 11.99
C GLU A 9 3.46 2.12 12.24
N ALA A 10 2.97 2.95 11.30
CA ALA A 10 1.63 3.53 11.38
C ALA A 10 0.53 2.46 11.39
N ALA A 11 0.69 1.40 10.60
CA ALA A 11 -0.24 0.28 10.57
C ALA A 11 -0.28 -0.48 11.89
N ALA A 12 0.87 -0.76 12.51
CA ALA A 12 0.94 -1.46 13.78
C ALA A 12 0.28 -0.66 14.92
N GLU A 13 0.48 0.66 14.93
CA GLU A 13 -0.17 1.56 15.87
C GLU A 13 -1.70 1.59 15.68
N ALA A 14 -2.17 1.71 14.43
CA ALA A 14 -3.59 1.77 14.11
C ALA A 14 -4.32 0.45 14.40
N VAL A 15 -3.69 -0.69 14.09
CA VAL A 15 -4.22 -2.01 14.43
C VAL A 15 -4.33 -2.20 15.94
N THR A 16 -3.34 -1.74 16.71
CA THR A 16 -3.35 -1.85 18.18
C THR A 16 -4.43 -0.98 18.82
N SER A 17 -4.65 0.23 18.32
CA SER A 17 -5.55 1.22 18.92
C SER A 17 -7.00 1.13 18.46
N GLY A 18 -7.22 0.86 17.17
CA GLY A 18 -8.54 0.91 16.52
C GLY A 18 -8.91 -0.35 15.73
N GLY A 19 -8.02 -1.35 15.69
CA GLY A 19 -8.27 -2.63 15.06
C GLY A 19 -8.23 -2.64 13.53
N ARG A 20 -7.98 -1.50 12.87
CA ARG A 20 -7.90 -1.33 11.41
C ARG A 20 -6.93 -0.22 11.02
N PHE A 21 -6.31 -0.36 9.85
CA PHE A 21 -5.47 0.67 9.23
C PHE A 21 -6.01 1.01 7.83
N ALA A 22 -5.98 2.27 7.43
CA ALA A 22 -6.40 2.70 6.10
C ALA A 22 -5.26 3.43 5.38
N LEU A 23 -5.02 3.09 4.11
CA LEU A 23 -3.95 3.67 3.31
C LEU A 23 -4.47 4.06 1.92
N GLY A 24 -4.25 5.34 1.58
CA GLY A 24 -4.39 5.84 0.22
C GLY A 24 -3.18 5.47 -0.63
N LEU A 25 -3.42 4.81 -1.76
CA LEU A 25 -2.42 4.41 -2.73
C LEU A 25 -2.43 5.40 -3.90
N SER A 26 -1.32 6.11 -4.07
CA SER A 26 -1.10 6.98 -5.23
C SER A 26 -0.43 6.19 -6.36
N GLY A 27 -0.65 6.66 -7.59
CA GLY A 27 0.04 6.14 -8.78
C GLY A 27 1.47 6.67 -8.93
N GLY A 28 1.99 6.59 -10.16
CA GLY A 28 3.33 7.08 -10.50
C GLY A 28 4.46 6.30 -9.81
N SER A 29 5.51 7.00 -9.41
CA SER A 29 6.72 6.39 -8.83
C SER A 29 6.49 5.66 -7.50
N LEU A 30 5.40 5.96 -6.79
CA LEU A 30 5.05 5.30 -5.53
C LEU A 30 4.64 3.84 -5.71
N VAL A 31 4.09 3.47 -6.87
CA VAL A 31 3.72 2.07 -7.19
C VAL A 31 4.96 1.18 -7.06
N THR A 32 6.03 1.52 -7.77
CA THR A 32 7.27 0.74 -7.77
C THR A 32 7.94 0.72 -6.40
N LEU A 33 7.94 1.84 -5.69
CA LEU A 33 8.54 1.93 -4.35
C LEU A 33 7.79 1.05 -3.34
N LEU A 34 6.46 1.14 -3.30
CA LEU A 34 5.65 0.38 -2.36
C LEU A 34 5.62 -1.11 -2.71
N ALA A 35 5.42 -1.48 -3.98
CA ALA A 35 5.41 -2.88 -4.40
C ALA A 35 6.72 -3.59 -4.08
N ARG A 36 7.87 -2.91 -4.24
CA ARG A 36 9.18 -3.46 -3.92
C ARG A 36 9.44 -3.56 -2.42
N GLU A 37 9.09 -2.52 -1.66
CA GLU A 37 9.60 -2.35 -0.29
C GLU A 37 8.61 -2.76 0.80
N LEU A 38 7.30 -2.69 0.53
CA LEU A 38 6.28 -2.99 1.53
C LEU A 38 6.18 -4.48 1.87
N PRO A 39 6.24 -5.43 0.91
CA PRO A 39 6.17 -6.86 1.24
C PRO A 39 7.26 -7.35 2.21
N PRO A 40 8.57 -7.03 2.03
CA PRO A 40 9.57 -7.44 3.02
C PRO A 40 9.41 -6.70 4.35
N ALA A 41 8.99 -5.43 4.36
CA ALA A 41 8.73 -4.70 5.59
C ALA A 41 7.58 -5.32 6.40
N LEU A 42 6.51 -5.75 5.74
CA LEU A 42 5.38 -6.44 6.37
C LEU A 42 5.80 -7.77 7.02
N ARG A 43 6.72 -8.53 6.38
CA ARG A 43 7.28 -9.75 6.98
C ARG A 43 8.06 -9.47 8.27
N ALA A 44 8.68 -8.30 8.36
CA ALA A 44 9.43 -7.86 9.53
C ALA A 44 8.56 -7.19 10.62
N ALA A 45 7.30 -6.85 10.31
CA ALA A 45 6.39 -6.10 11.18
C ALA A 45 5.04 -6.82 11.36
N PRO A 46 4.99 -7.95 12.09
CA PRO A 46 3.76 -8.75 12.23
C PRO A 46 2.59 -7.98 12.86
N GLY A 47 2.87 -6.99 13.71
CA GLY A 47 1.83 -6.12 14.31
C GLY A 47 1.09 -5.23 13.30
N ALA A 48 1.64 -5.03 12.10
CA ALA A 48 0.99 -4.27 11.06
C ALA A 48 -0.27 -4.96 10.50
N ASP A 49 -0.35 -6.30 10.55
CA ASP A 49 -1.49 -7.14 10.13
C ASP A 49 -2.27 -6.64 8.87
N PRO A 50 -1.79 -6.99 7.65
CA PRO A 50 -2.45 -6.62 6.39
C PRO A 50 -3.90 -7.07 6.26
N SER A 51 -4.35 -8.08 7.03
CA SER A 51 -5.75 -8.53 6.99
C SER A 51 -6.73 -7.47 7.54
N ARG A 52 -6.20 -6.46 8.24
CA ARG A 52 -6.95 -5.35 8.84
C ARG A 52 -6.86 -4.06 8.03
N TRP A 53 -6.29 -4.12 6.83
CA TRP A 53 -6.06 -2.94 6.01
C TRP A 53 -7.25 -2.64 5.11
N LEU A 54 -7.59 -1.37 5.00
CA LEU A 54 -8.41 -0.82 3.93
C LEU A 54 -7.51 -0.04 2.97
N LEU A 55 -7.44 -0.50 1.73
CA LEU A 55 -6.70 0.18 0.67
C LEU A 55 -7.69 0.90 -0.25
N ALA A 56 -7.35 2.13 -0.62
CA ALA A 56 -8.09 2.90 -1.63
C ALA A 56 -7.11 3.64 -2.52
N PHE A 57 -7.44 3.85 -3.79
CA PHE A 57 -6.64 4.74 -4.63
C PHE A 57 -7.00 6.20 -4.34
N CYS A 58 -5.98 7.06 -4.25
CA CYS A 58 -6.19 8.50 -4.08
C CYS A 58 -6.92 9.11 -5.29
N ASP A 59 -6.57 8.63 -6.48
CA ASP A 59 -7.21 8.92 -7.76
C ASP A 59 -7.00 7.73 -8.71
N GLU A 60 -7.79 7.65 -9.78
CA GLU A 60 -7.60 6.67 -10.85
C GLU A 60 -8.02 7.27 -12.19
N ARG A 61 -7.37 6.82 -13.26
CA ARG A 61 -7.62 7.25 -14.63
C ARG A 61 -8.72 6.39 -15.18
N LEU A 62 -9.72 7.03 -15.81
CA LEU A 62 -10.82 6.32 -16.46
C LEU A 62 -10.35 5.68 -17.77
N VAL A 63 -9.59 4.60 -17.65
CA VAL A 63 -8.99 3.81 -18.73
C VAL A 63 -9.08 2.32 -18.39
N PRO A 64 -8.95 1.40 -19.37
CA PRO A 64 -8.82 -0.03 -19.08
C PRO A 64 -7.67 -0.33 -18.12
N LEU A 65 -7.77 -1.42 -17.34
CA LEU A 65 -6.76 -1.76 -16.32
C LEU A 65 -5.41 -2.16 -16.93
N GLU A 66 -5.38 -2.56 -18.18
CA GLU A 66 -4.15 -2.91 -18.92
C GLU A 66 -3.47 -1.66 -19.50
N HIS A 67 -4.12 -0.50 -19.41
CA HIS A 67 -3.56 0.75 -19.89
C HIS A 67 -2.38 1.21 -19.00
N PRO A 68 -1.28 1.73 -19.58
CA PRO A 68 -0.09 2.14 -18.81
C PRO A 68 -0.35 3.18 -17.72
N GLU A 69 -1.38 4.01 -17.90
CA GLU A 69 -1.78 5.05 -16.94
C GLU A 69 -2.74 4.56 -15.82
N SER A 70 -3.16 3.29 -15.85
CA SER A 70 -3.99 2.72 -14.79
C SER A 70 -3.15 2.50 -13.53
N THR A 71 -3.51 3.17 -12.44
CA THR A 71 -2.83 3.01 -11.15
C THR A 71 -3.07 1.61 -10.60
N GLY A 72 -4.31 1.14 -10.60
CA GLY A 72 -4.68 -0.21 -10.19
C GLY A 72 -4.09 -1.28 -11.09
N GLY A 73 -4.02 -1.02 -12.40
CA GLY A 73 -3.28 -1.83 -13.35
C GLY A 73 -1.81 -1.99 -12.96
N ALA A 74 -1.13 -0.87 -12.70
CA ALA A 74 0.27 -0.85 -12.31
C ALA A 74 0.53 -1.60 -10.99
N TYR A 75 -0.30 -1.41 -9.95
CA TYR A 75 -0.19 -2.16 -8.70
C TYR A 75 -0.42 -3.67 -8.87
N ARG A 76 -1.28 -4.08 -9.81
CA ARG A 76 -1.63 -5.50 -10.02
C ARG A 76 -0.50 -6.30 -10.65
N VAL A 77 0.34 -5.66 -11.47
CA VAL A 77 1.44 -6.32 -12.20
C VAL A 77 2.81 -6.09 -11.55
N SER A 78 2.87 -5.27 -10.50
CA SER A 78 4.09 -5.01 -9.71
C SER A 78 4.27 -6.03 -8.59
#